data_AF-A0A484YBD2-F1
#
_entry.id   AF-A0A484YBD2-F1
#
_cell.length_a   1.000
_cell.length_b   1.000
_cell.length_c   1.000
_cell.angle_alpha   90.00
_cell.angle_beta   90.00
_cell.angle_gamma   90.00
#
_symmetry.space_group_name_H-M   'P 1'
#
loop_
_entity.id
_entity.type
_entity.pdbx_description
1 polymer ?
#
loop_
_entity_poly.entity_id
_entity_poly.type
_entity_poly.pdbx_seq_one_letter_code
_entity_poly.pdbx_strand_id
1 'polypeptide(L)'
;MSLQIAVEKVRWLAAGLLELNGCDADIAQDVAEHMIEAERYGFASHGVTLLPKYLENIARGDVTANARPECLTSEGNLQRFHATMALVNTPEKWR
;
A
#
# COMPACT_ATOMS: atom_id res chain seq x y z
N MET A 1 19.39 -11.69 -16.32
CA MET A 1 18.22 -11.64 -17.23
C MET A 1 17.38 -10.46 -16.81
N SER A 2 16.99 -9.57 -17.74
CA SER A 2 16.04 -8.49 -17.46
C SER A 2 14.78 -8.67 -18.30
N LEU A 3 13.64 -8.23 -17.76
CA LEU A 3 12.34 -8.26 -18.43
C LEU A 3 11.80 -6.82 -18.49
N GLN A 4 11.19 -6.45 -19.61
CA GLN A 4 10.50 -5.17 -19.76
C GLN A 4 9.00 -5.44 -19.69
N ILE A 5 8.32 -4.78 -18.75
CA ILE A 5 6.88 -4.95 -18.52
C ILE A 5 6.25 -3.55 -18.51
N ALA A 6 5.08 -3.42 -19.14
CA ALA A 6 4.30 -2.20 -19.05
C ALA A 6 3.92 -1.93 -17.59
N VAL A 7 4.14 -0.69 -17.13
CA VAL A 7 3.90 -0.28 -15.75
C VAL A 7 2.47 -0.60 -15.27
N GLU A 8 1.48 -0.42 -16.14
CA GLU A 8 0.07 -0.72 -15.82
C GLU A 8 -0.18 -2.19 -15.53
N LYS A 9 0.53 -3.10 -16.23
CA LYS A 9 0.42 -4.53 -15.97
C LYS A 9 0.98 -4.89 -14.60
N VAL A 10 2.05 -4.22 -14.18
CA VAL A 10 2.64 -4.43 -12.86
C VAL A 10 1.71 -3.87 -11.77
N ARG A 11 1.07 -2.70 -11.98
CA ARG A 11 0.07 -2.18 -11.06
C ARG A 11 -1.09 -3.17 -10.85
N TRP A 12 -1.65 -3.67 -11.95
CA TRP A 12 -2.78 -4.62 -11.90
C TRP A 12 -2.39 -5.93 -11.21
N LEU A 13 -1.17 -6.43 -11.47
CA LEU A 13 -0.66 -7.61 -10.79
C LEU A 13 -0.54 -7.37 -9.28
N ALA A 14 0.04 -6.24 -8.87
CA ALA A 14 0.22 -5.90 -7.47
C ALA A 14 -1.13 -5.76 -6.73
N ALA A 15 -2.06 -4.99 -7.30
CA ALA A 15 -3.38 -4.82 -6.71
C ALA A 15 -4.15 -6.15 -6.63
N GLY A 16 -4.16 -6.94 -7.72
CA GLY A 16 -4.83 -8.23 -7.73
C GLY A 16 -4.26 -9.22 -6.70
N LEU A 17 -2.94 -9.22 -6.50
CA LEU A 17 -2.32 -10.05 -5.45
C LEU A 17 -2.70 -9.59 -4.04
N LEU A 18 -2.80 -8.27 -3.79
CA LEU A 18 -3.25 -7.73 -2.52
C LEU A 18 -4.72 -8.06 -2.23
N GLU A 19 -5.60 -7.92 -3.23
CA GLU A 19 -7.02 -8.30 -3.14
C GLU A 19 -7.19 -9.80 -2.85
N LEU A 20 -6.42 -10.66 -3.53
CA LEU A 20 -6.40 -12.10 -3.26
C LEU A 20 -5.93 -12.45 -1.85
N ASN A 21 -5.21 -11.54 -1.19
CA ASN A 21 -4.75 -11.68 0.20
C ASN A 21 -5.64 -10.90 1.18
N GLY A 22 -6.87 -10.54 0.77
CA GLY A 22 -7.91 -10.02 1.64
C GLY A 22 -7.97 -8.51 1.75
N CYS A 23 -7.22 -7.76 0.94
CA CYS A 23 -7.37 -6.31 0.87
C CYS A 23 -8.68 -5.93 0.15
N ASP A 24 -9.35 -4.89 0.63
CA ASP A 24 -10.38 -4.18 -0.13
C ASP A 24 -9.74 -3.55 -1.38
N ALA A 25 -10.52 -3.46 -2.47
CA ALA A 25 -10.03 -3.01 -3.76
C ALA A 25 -9.41 -1.61 -3.70
N ASP A 26 -9.99 -0.67 -2.94
CA ASP A 26 -9.46 0.68 -2.80
C ASP A 26 -8.06 0.69 -2.16
N ILE A 27 -7.85 -0.07 -1.07
CA ILE A 27 -6.55 -0.22 -0.41
C ILE A 27 -5.53 -0.87 -1.35
N ALA A 28 -5.95 -1.93 -2.06
CA ALA A 28 -5.08 -2.64 -2.98
C ALA A 28 -4.61 -1.74 -4.14
N GLN A 29 -5.51 -0.92 -4.70
CA GLN A 29 -5.16 0.04 -5.75
C GLN A 29 -4.23 1.13 -5.22
N ASP A 30 -4.50 1.69 -4.04
CA ASP A 30 -3.66 2.74 -3.43
C ASP A 30 -2.23 2.25 -3.18
N VAL A 31 -2.08 1.06 -2.60
CA VAL A 31 -0.76 0.46 -2.33
C VAL A 31 -0.04 0.15 -3.64
N ALA A 32 -0.74 -0.38 -4.64
CA ALA A 32 -0.15 -0.67 -5.94
C ALA A 32 0.31 0.60 -6.67
N GLU A 33 -0.47 1.68 -6.63
CA GLU A 33 -0.09 2.96 -7.21
C GLU A 33 1.16 3.53 -6.51
N HIS A 34 1.22 3.46 -5.18
CA HIS A 34 2.40 3.91 -4.43
C HIS A 34 3.67 3.14 -4.79
N MET A 35 3.58 1.81 -4.95
CA MET A 35 4.70 0.99 -5.41
C MET A 35 5.16 1.40 -6.82
N ILE A 36 4.21 1.69 -7.72
CA ILE A 36 4.52 2.14 -9.08
C ILE A 36 5.15 3.53 -9.10
N GLU A 37 4.67 4.46 -8.28
CA GLU A 37 5.30 5.77 -8.11
C GLU A 37 6.78 5.62 -7.72
N ALA A 38 7.08 4.74 -6.75
CA ALA A 38 8.47 4.47 -6.35
C ALA A 38 9.33 3.90 -7.50
N GLU A 39 8.79 2.99 -8.32
CA GLU A 39 9.48 2.49 -9.52
C GLU A 39 9.76 3.61 -10.53
N ARG A 40 8.79 4.49 -10.79
CA ARG A 40 8.93 5.61 -11.75
C ARG A 40 10.02 6.60 -11.36
N TYR A 41 10.23 6.81 -10.06
CA TYR A 41 11.28 7.69 -9.56
C TYR A 41 12.63 6.98 -9.33
N GLY A 42 12.74 5.68 -9.64
CA GLY A 42 13.98 4.92 -9.50
C GLY A 42 14.27 4.43 -8.07
N PHE A 43 13.28 4.47 -7.16
CA PHE A 43 13.37 3.96 -5.80
C PHE A 43 12.91 2.49 -5.73
N ALA A 44 13.51 1.62 -6.55
CA ALA A 44 13.08 0.22 -6.71
C ALA A 44 13.04 -0.60 -5.40
N SER A 45 13.83 -0.21 -4.39
CA SER A 45 13.81 -0.83 -3.04
C SER A 45 12.52 -0.57 -2.26
N HIS A 46 11.73 0.43 -2.66
CA HIS A 46 10.45 0.81 -2.07
C HIS A 46 9.27 0.56 -3.03
N GLY A 47 9.55 0.07 -4.25
CA GLY A 47 8.55 -0.25 -5.25
C GLY A 47 8.04 -1.69 -5.15
N VAL A 48 7.87 -2.33 -6.29
CA VAL A 48 7.21 -3.64 -6.43
C VAL A 48 8.04 -4.76 -5.80
N THR A 49 9.34 -4.54 -5.62
CA THR A 49 10.24 -5.44 -4.88
C THR A 49 9.75 -5.73 -3.46
N LEU A 50 8.98 -4.84 -2.83
CA LEU A 50 8.43 -5.04 -1.49
C LEU A 50 7.16 -5.88 -1.44
N LEU A 51 6.50 -6.12 -2.58
CA LEU A 51 5.21 -6.81 -2.62
C LEU A 51 5.23 -8.17 -1.90
N PRO A 52 6.23 -9.07 -2.11
CA PRO A 52 6.27 -10.35 -1.39
C PRO A 52 6.27 -10.18 0.14
N LYS A 53 6.99 -9.18 0.65
CA LYS A 53 7.06 -8.88 2.09
C LYS A 53 5.72 -8.38 2.63
N TYR A 54 4.99 -7.59 1.84
CA TYR A 54 3.66 -7.10 2.24
C TYR A 54 2.69 -8.28 2.36
N LEU A 55 2.70 -9.18 1.38
CA LEU A 55 1.87 -10.39 1.40
C LEU A 55 2.24 -11.31 2.57
N GLU A 56 3.53 -11.47 2.88
CA GLU A 56 3.98 -12.24 4.04
C GLU A 56 3.49 -11.62 5.37
N ASN A 57 3.62 -10.29 5.52
CA ASN A 57 3.17 -9.59 6.72
C ASN A 57 1.65 -9.69 6.92
N ILE A 58 0.86 -9.62 5.84
CA ILE A 58 -0.59 -9.86 5.87
C ILE A 58 -0.87 -11.30 6.32
N ALA A 59 -0.21 -12.28 5.71
CA ALA A 59 -0.40 -13.69 6.03
C ALA A 59 -0.03 -14.03 7.49
N ARG A 60 0.97 -13.33 8.06
CA ARG A 60 1.39 -13.46 9.46
C ARG A 60 0.51 -12.72 10.45
N GLY A 61 -0.35 -11.80 9.99
CA GLY A 61 -1.13 -10.91 10.85
C GLY A 61 -0.32 -9.74 11.44
N ASP A 62 0.91 -9.53 10.96
CA ASP A 62 1.75 -8.38 11.34
C ASP A 62 1.23 -7.08 10.68
N VAL A 63 0.36 -7.20 9.68
CA VAL A 63 -0.36 -6.11 9.02
C VAL A 63 -1.83 -6.49 8.91
N THR A 64 -2.72 -5.54 9.21
CA THR A 64 -4.17 -5.72 9.03
C THR A 64 -4.56 -5.20 7.65
N ALA A 65 -4.86 -6.10 6.72
CA ALA A 65 -5.12 -5.80 5.31
C ALA A 65 -6.11 -4.63 5.09
N ASN A 66 -7.21 -4.60 5.88
CA ASN A 66 -8.28 -3.62 5.74
C ASN A 66 -8.33 -2.60 6.88
N ALA A 67 -7.24 -2.47 7.65
CA ALA A 67 -7.21 -1.47 8.70
C ALA A 67 -7.29 -0.06 8.10
N ARG A 68 -8.16 0.76 8.68
CA ARG A 68 -8.34 2.15 8.31
C ARG A 68 -7.91 3.03 9.49
N PRO A 69 -6.99 3.99 9.29
CA PRO A 69 -6.51 4.82 10.38
C PRO A 69 -7.64 5.57 11.10
N GLU A 70 -7.63 5.51 12.44
CA GLU A 70 -8.60 6.20 13.28
C GLU A 70 -8.04 7.55 13.72
N CYS A 71 -8.83 8.63 13.60
CA CYS A 71 -8.45 9.95 14.13
C CYS A 71 -8.66 9.97 15.65
N LEU A 72 -7.57 10.03 16.41
CA LEU A 72 -7.62 10.09 17.87
C LEU A 72 -7.78 11.53 18.40
N THR A 73 -7.29 12.51 17.65
CA THR A 73 -7.27 13.91 18.08
C THR A 73 -7.29 14.82 16.86
N SER A 74 -8.08 15.89 16.92
CA SER A 74 -8.14 16.93 15.90
C SER A 74 -8.35 18.28 16.60
N GLU A 75 -7.27 19.00 16.86
CA GLU A 75 -7.27 20.25 17.62
C GLU A 75 -6.48 21.32 16.86
N GLY A 76 -7.15 22.43 16.51
CA GLY A 76 -6.55 23.48 15.70
C GLY A 76 -5.94 22.93 14.40
N ASN A 77 -4.62 23.08 14.26
CA ASN A 77 -3.86 22.62 13.09
C ASN A 77 -3.16 21.26 13.31
N LEU A 78 -3.50 20.53 14.38
CA LEU A 78 -2.91 19.23 14.70
C LEU A 78 -3.97 18.13 14.60
N GLN A 79 -3.65 17.07 13.84
CA GLN A 79 -4.41 15.83 13.86
C GLN A 79 -3.51 14.64 14.17
N ARG A 80 -3.98 13.71 15.01
CA ARG A 80 -3.27 12.48 15.38
C ARG A 80 -4.09 11.28 14.99
N PHE A 81 -3.44 10.31 14.35
CA PHE A 81 -4.09 9.07 13.90
C PHE A 81 -3.42 7.84 14.51
N HIS A 82 -4.23 6.84 14.82
CA HIS A 82 -3.76 5.48 15.08
C HIS A 82 -3.92 4.67 13.79
N ALA A 83 -2.82 4.17 13.25
CA ALA A 83 -2.83 3.47 11.96
C ALA A 83 -3.42 2.07 12.03
N THR A 84 -3.55 1.47 13.23
CA THR A 84 -4.12 0.13 13.41
C THR A 84 -3.43 -0.93 12.53
N MET A 85 -2.09 -0.84 12.40
CA MET A 85 -1.27 -1.74 11.57
C MET A 85 -1.70 -1.80 10.09
N ALA A 86 -2.24 -0.70 9.56
CA ALA A 86 -2.66 -0.59 8.15
C ALA A 86 -1.50 -0.63 7.15
N LEU A 87 -1.80 -1.09 5.94
CA LEU A 87 -0.92 -1.00 4.76
C LEU A 87 -0.74 0.44 4.24
N VAL A 88 -1.75 1.28 4.47
CA VAL A 88 -1.88 2.59 3.83
C VAL A 88 -0.89 3.61 4.41
N ASN A 89 -0.26 4.34 3.50
CA ASN A 89 0.54 5.52 3.80
C ASN A 89 -0.39 6.75 3.71
N THR A 90 -1.08 7.06 4.82
CA THR A 90 -2.04 8.18 5.00
C THR A 90 -3.34 8.16 4.16
N PRO A 91 -4.49 8.58 4.75
CA PRO A 91 -5.78 8.63 4.03
C PRO A 91 -5.76 9.54 2.79
N GLU A 92 -6.61 9.27 1.80
CA GLU A 92 -6.81 10.10 0.59
C GLU A 92 -7.07 11.60 0.87
N LYS A 93 -7.67 11.92 2.03
CA LYS A 93 -8.03 13.30 2.43
C LYS A 93 -6.84 14.26 2.70
N TRP A 94 -5.61 13.82 2.44
CA TRP A 94 -4.38 14.57 2.69
C TRP A 94 -3.62 14.92 1.39
N ARG A 95 -4.13 14.50 0.23
CA ARG A 95 -3.70 15.01 -1.08
C ARG A 95 -4.42 16.31 -1.41
#